data_AF-A0A7W0XWE0-F1
#
_entry.id   AF-A0A7W0XWE0-F1
#
_cell.length_a   1.000
_cell.length_b   1.000
_cell.length_c   1.000
_cell.angle_alpha   90.00
_cell.angle_beta   90.00
_cell.angle_gamma   90.00
#
_symmetry.space_group_name_H-M   'P 1'
#
loop_
_entity.id
_entity.type
_entity.pdbx_description
1 polymer ?
#
loop_
_entity_poly.entity_id
_entity_poly.type
_entity_poly.pdbx_seq_one_letter_code
_entity_poly.pdbx_strand_id
1 'polypeptide(L)'
;MVSLDEVREVAGRIAANIERVIQGKPEVIRLSIAVLLAEGHLLIEDVPGVGKTKLAKALARSIDCSVRRIQFTPDLLPSDVTGVSVYNQETRDFEFKPGAV
;
A
#
# COMPACT_ATOMS: atom_id res chain seq x y z
N MET A 1 -8.32 -1.29 -26.61
CA MET A 1 -6.90 -1.37 -26.20
C MET A 1 -6.55 -0.01 -25.64
N VAL A 2 -6.06 0.09 -24.40
CA VAL A 2 -5.77 1.38 -23.76
C VAL A 2 -4.57 2.02 -24.47
N SER A 3 -4.64 3.30 -24.80
CA SER A 3 -3.55 4.02 -25.46
C SER A 3 -2.49 4.51 -24.45
N LEU A 4 -1.25 4.70 -24.91
CA LEU A 4 -0.19 5.28 -24.09
C LEU A 4 -0.53 6.70 -23.61
N ASP A 5 -1.26 7.46 -24.42
CA ASP A 5 -1.70 8.81 -24.05
C ASP A 5 -2.73 8.78 -22.90
N GLU A 6 -3.68 7.84 -22.94
CA GLU A 6 -4.64 7.62 -21.84
C GLU A 6 -3.92 7.25 -20.53
N VAL A 7 -2.94 6.34 -20.60
CA VAL A 7 -2.13 5.97 -19.41
C VAL A 7 -1.38 7.18 -18.86
N ARG A 8 -0.75 7.97 -19.74
CA ARG A 8 -0.02 9.19 -19.34
C ARG A 8 -0.96 10.20 -18.66
N GLU A 9 -2.15 10.42 -19.21
CA GLU A 9 -3.14 11.34 -18.66
C GLU A 9 -3.60 10.89 -17.26
N VAL A 10 -3.99 9.62 -17.12
CA VAL A 10 -4.47 9.06 -15.84
C VAL A 10 -3.35 9.08 -14.79
N ALA A 11 -2.14 8.66 -15.14
CA ALA A 11 -0.99 8.72 -14.25
C ALA A 11 -0.68 10.16 -13.80
N GLY A 12 -0.78 11.13 -14.73
CA GLY A 12 -0.64 12.55 -14.41
C GLY A 12 -1.70 13.05 -13.42
N ARG A 13 -2.95 12.62 -13.56
CA ARG A 13 -4.04 12.95 -12.62
C ARG A 13 -3.80 12.37 -11.23
N ILE A 14 -3.30 11.12 -11.16
CA ILE A 14 -2.92 10.49 -9.89
C ILE A 14 -1.78 11.26 -9.23
N ALA A 15 -0.72 11.60 -9.97
CA ALA A 15 0.41 12.38 -9.46
C ALA A 15 -0.05 13.73 -8.91
N ALA A 16 -0.83 14.49 -9.69
CA ALA A 16 -1.35 15.80 -9.29
C ALA A 16 -2.23 15.72 -8.03
N ASN A 17 -2.99 14.63 -7.84
CA ASN A 17 -3.78 14.44 -6.63
C ASN A 17 -2.91 14.16 -5.39
N ILE A 18 -1.84 13.37 -5.55
CA ILE A 18 -0.88 13.06 -4.46
C ILE A 18 -0.09 14.32 -4.06
N GLU A 19 0.30 15.16 -5.02
CA GLU A 19 1.05 16.40 -4.80
C GLU A 19 0.30 17.43 -3.93
N ARG A 20 -1.04 17.33 -3.84
CA ARG A 20 -1.85 18.15 -2.92
C ARG A 20 -1.53 17.88 -1.45
N VAL A 21 -0.97 16.71 -1.13
CA VAL A 21 -0.71 16.25 0.25
C VAL A 21 0.76 15.97 0.52
N ILE A 22 1.53 15.64 -0.53
CA ILE A 22 2.97 15.38 -0.48
C ILE A 22 3.69 16.46 -1.30
N GLN A 23 4.27 17.44 -0.63
CA GLN A 23 4.97 18.56 -1.28
C GLN A 23 6.46 18.27 -1.46
N GLY A 24 7.06 18.78 -2.54
CA GLY A 24 8.51 18.76 -2.76
C GLY A 24 9.11 17.39 -3.06
N LYS A 25 8.30 16.38 -3.44
CA LYS A 25 8.78 15.02 -3.76
C LYS A 25 8.24 14.46 -5.10
N PRO A 26 8.31 15.21 -6.22
CA PRO A 26 7.73 14.79 -7.50
C PRO A 26 8.32 13.47 -8.02
N GLU A 27 9.62 13.23 -7.82
CA GLU A 27 10.27 11.99 -8.26
C GLU A 27 9.76 10.76 -7.49
N VAL A 28 9.61 10.87 -6.17
CA VAL A 28 9.08 9.78 -5.33
C VAL A 28 7.65 9.43 -5.74
N ILE A 29 6.84 10.44 -6.04
CA ILE A 29 5.46 10.24 -6.53
C ILE A 29 5.47 9.52 -7.88
N ARG A 30 6.29 9.98 -8.82
CA ARG A 30 6.44 9.35 -10.14
C ARG A 30 6.90 7.90 -10.05
N LEU A 31 7.91 7.60 -9.23
CA LEU A 31 8.41 6.25 -9.01
C LEU A 31 7.35 5.36 -8.37
N SER A 32 6.57 5.88 -7.42
CA SER A 32 5.49 5.12 -6.77
C SER A 32 4.42 4.68 -7.79
N ILE A 33 4.05 5.57 -8.71
CA ILE A 33 3.09 5.25 -9.78
C ILE A 33 3.71 4.26 -10.78
N ALA A 34 4.98 4.44 -11.15
CA ALA A 34 5.67 3.51 -12.05
C ALA A 34 5.73 2.09 -11.46
N VAL A 35 6.07 1.96 -10.17
CA VAL A 35 6.10 0.66 -9.48
C VAL A 35 4.70 0.04 -9.41
N LEU A 36 3.66 0.83 -9.14
CA LEU A 36 2.28 0.35 -9.16
C LEU A 36 1.90 -0.23 -10.53
N LEU A 37 2.20 0.50 -11.61
CA LEU A 37 1.90 0.06 -12.98
C LEU A 37 2.71 -1.17 -13.41
N ALA A 38 3.88 -1.37 -12.82
CA ALA A 38 4.73 -2.54 -13.04
C ALA A 38 4.40 -3.72 -12.10
N GLU A 39 3.38 -3.60 -11.26
CA GLU A 39 3.01 -4.59 -10.23
C GLU A 39 4.17 -4.93 -9.27
N GLY A 40 5.07 -3.97 -9.03
CA GLY A 40 6.26 -4.15 -8.21
C GLY A 40 6.09 -3.77 -6.74
N HIS A 41 7.19 -3.88 -5.97
CA HIS A 41 7.26 -3.46 -4.57
C HIS A 41 8.16 -2.23 -4.42
N LEU A 42 7.68 -1.23 -3.68
CA LEU A 42 8.40 0.02 -3.43
C LEU A 42 9.01 0.01 -2.03
N LEU A 43 10.34 0.01 -1.95
CA LEU A 43 11.07 0.31 -0.72
C LEU A 43 11.32 1.81 -0.63
N ILE A 44 10.97 2.42 0.51
CA ILE A 44 11.21 3.85 0.75
C ILE A 44 12.18 4.01 1.92
N GLU A 45 13.42 4.36 1.61
CA GLU A 45 14.45 4.73 2.56
C GLU A 45 14.47 6.25 2.73
N ASP A 46 14.23 6.71 3.95
CA ASP A 46 14.05 8.13 4.30
C ASP A 46 13.94 8.19 5.83
N VAL A 47 14.21 9.33 6.44
CA VAL A 47 14.17 9.48 7.89
C VAL A 47 12.72 9.42 8.42
N PRO A 48 12.48 9.07 9.69
CA PRO A 48 11.13 9.05 10.25
C PRO A 48 10.41 10.40 10.12
N GLY A 49 9.10 10.39 9.86
CA GLY A 49 8.27 11.60 9.82
C GLY A 49 8.12 12.31 8.47
N VAL A 50 8.83 11.86 7.43
CA VAL A 50 8.89 12.49 6.09
C VAL A 50 7.76 12.10 5.11
N GLY A 51 6.63 11.61 5.63
CA GLY A 51 5.42 11.41 4.84
C GLY A 51 5.27 10.06 4.13
N LYS A 52 6.10 9.04 4.41
CA LYS A 52 5.99 7.68 3.80
C LYS A 52 4.57 7.10 3.90
N THR A 53 4.00 7.12 5.11
CA THR A 53 2.62 6.64 5.35
C THR A 53 1.58 7.52 4.64
N LYS A 54 1.83 8.82 4.54
CA LYS A 54 0.93 9.75 3.82
C LYS A 54 0.95 9.45 2.32
N LEU A 55 2.11 9.15 1.74
CA LEU A 55 2.26 8.76 0.34
C LEU A 55 1.45 7.50 0.03
N ALA A 56 1.61 6.43 0.81
CA ALA A 56 0.83 5.19 0.63
C ALA A 56 -0.69 5.44 0.68
N LYS A 57 -1.14 6.25 1.65
CA LYS A 57 -2.56 6.62 1.78
C LYS A 57 -3.06 7.50 0.62
N ALA A 58 -2.25 8.45 0.16
CA ALA A 58 -2.60 9.34 -0.95
C ALA A 58 -2.68 8.58 -2.28
N LEU A 59 -1.74 7.66 -2.52
CA LEU A 59 -1.75 6.80 -3.70
C LEU A 59 -3.00 5.93 -3.72
N ALA A 60 -3.26 5.19 -2.65
CA ALA A 60 -4.42 4.30 -2.58
C ALA A 60 -5.75 5.04 -2.72
N ARG A 61 -5.92 6.21 -2.07
CA ARG A 61 -7.10 7.06 -2.25
C ARG A 61 -7.26 7.59 -3.68
N SER A 62 -6.17 7.76 -4.43
CA SER A 62 -6.23 8.23 -5.82
C SER A 62 -6.72 7.16 -6.79
N ILE A 63 -6.74 5.89 -6.37
CA ILE A 63 -7.13 4.73 -7.19
C ILE A 63 -8.20 3.85 -6.51
N ASP A 64 -8.88 4.39 -5.50
CA ASP A 64 -9.92 3.69 -4.72
C ASP A 64 -9.50 2.33 -4.15
N CYS A 65 -8.27 2.25 -3.62
CA CYS A 65 -7.72 1.05 -2.99
C CYS A 65 -7.74 1.13 -1.45
N SER A 66 -7.86 -0.02 -0.81
CA SER A 66 -7.66 -0.15 0.63
C SER A 66 -6.19 -0.01 1.01
N VAL A 67 -5.90 0.52 2.20
CA VAL A 67 -4.55 0.57 2.78
C VAL A 67 -4.54 -0.18 4.10
N ARG A 68 -3.60 -1.11 4.23
CA ARG A 68 -3.27 -1.75 5.50
C ARG A 68 -1.84 -1.39 5.87
N ARG A 69 -1.61 -1.15 7.16
CA ARG A 69 -0.29 -0.81 7.71
C ARG A 69 0.11 -1.90 8.68
N ILE A 70 1.25 -2.52 8.43
CA ILE A 70 1.90 -3.45 9.33
C ILE A 70 3.12 -2.74 9.93
N GLN A 71 3.18 -2.67 11.26
CA GLN A 71 4.40 -2.26 11.93
C GLN A 71 5.24 -3.50 12.17
N PHE A 72 6.43 -3.55 11.59
CA PHE A 72 7.38 -4.61 11.88
C PHE A 72 7.96 -4.37 13.28
N THR A 73 7.87 -5.38 14.12
CA THR A 73 8.47 -5.45 15.46
C THR A 73 9.25 -6.77 15.58
N PRO A 74 10.23 -6.89 16.49
CA PRO A 74 11.06 -8.10 16.61
C PRO A 74 10.26 -9.39 16.95
N ASP A 75 9.06 -9.19 17.49
CA ASP A 75 8.11 -10.19 17.98
C ASP A 75 7.00 -10.51 16.96
N LEU A 76 6.93 -9.81 15.82
CA LEU A 76 5.95 -10.07 14.78
C LEU A 76 6.15 -11.48 14.19
N LEU A 77 5.11 -12.32 14.25
CA LEU A 77 5.11 -13.67 13.70
C LEU A 77 4.59 -13.67 12.25
N PRO A 78 5.02 -14.64 11.41
CA PRO A 78 4.45 -14.80 10.06
C PRO A 78 2.92 -14.91 10.06
N SER A 79 2.35 -15.58 11.08
CA SER A 79 0.90 -15.74 11.26
C SER A 79 0.16 -14.43 11.48
N ASP A 80 0.81 -13.39 12.04
CA ASP A 80 0.19 -12.07 12.21
C ASP A 80 -0.02 -11.38 10.84
N VAL A 81 0.74 -11.80 9.83
CA VAL A 81 0.62 -11.30 8.46
C VAL A 81 -0.32 -12.20 7.66
N THR A 82 -0.04 -13.50 7.60
CA THR A 82 -0.75 -14.44 6.71
C THR A 82 -2.05 -15.00 7.29
N GLY A 83 -2.25 -14.93 8.61
CA GLY A 83 -3.35 -15.56 9.32
C GLY A 83 -3.02 -16.94 9.90
N VAL A 84 -3.94 -17.46 10.72
CA VAL A 84 -3.81 -18.72 11.44
C VAL A 84 -5.18 -19.38 11.64
N SER A 85 -5.21 -20.72 11.68
CA SER A 85 -6.41 -21.47 12.06
C SER A 85 -6.50 -21.61 13.58
N VAL A 86 -7.61 -21.14 14.17
CA VAL A 86 -7.86 -21.17 15.61
C VAL A 86 -8.98 -22.16 15.90
N TYR A 87 -8.77 -23.05 16.85
CA TYR A 87 -9.82 -23.97 17.28
C TYR A 87 -10.89 -23.22 18.09
N ASN A 88 -12.12 -23.22 17.58
CA ASN A 88 -13.28 -22.65 18.25
C ASN A 88 -13.94 -23.72 19.12
N GLN A 89 -13.97 -23.51 20.43
CA GLN A 89 -14.49 -24.49 21.39
C GLN A 89 -16.01 -24.63 21.35
N GLU A 90 -16.74 -23.59 20.94
CA GLU A 90 -18.21 -23.62 20.85
C GLU A 90 -18.65 -24.49 19.69
N THR A 91 -18.02 -24.31 18.52
CA THR A 91 -18.33 -25.08 17.31
C THR A 91 -17.57 -26.40 17.23
N ARG A 92 -16.53 -26.57 18.06
CA ARG A 92 -15.57 -27.70 18.03
C ARG A 92 -14.91 -27.88 16.67
N ASP A 93 -14.61 -26.78 16.01
CA ASP A 93 -14.02 -26.76 14.67
C ASP A 93 -12.90 -25.72 14.55
N PHE A 94 -12.04 -25.85 13.54
CA PHE A 94 -11.00 -24.87 13.25
C PHE A 94 -11.55 -23.74 12.36
N GLU A 95 -11.45 -22.51 12.85
CA GLU A 95 -11.82 -21.30 12.10
C GLU A 95 -10.56 -20.55 11.67
N PHE A 96 -10.45 -20.21 10.39
CA PHE A 96 -9.35 -19.37 9.91
C PHE A 96 -9.55 -17.92 10.35
N LYS A 97 -8.56 -17.35 11.05
CA LYS A 97 -8.47 -15.94 11.36
C LYS A 97 -7.46 -15.28 10.42
N PRO A 98 -7.90 -14.35 9.53
CA PRO A 98 -6.98 -13.68 8.62
C PRO A 98 -6.03 -12.77 9.38
N GLY A 99 -4.80 -12.66 8.87
CA GLY A 99 -3.79 -11.73 9.37
C GLY A 99 -3.96 -10.34 8.78
N ALA A 100 -2.88 -9.57 8.79
CA ALA A 100 -2.90 -8.20 8.29
C ALA A 100 -3.01 -8.08 6.76
N VAL A 101 -2.77 -9.14 5.97
CA VAL A 101 -2.98 -9.16 4.51
C VAL A 101 -4.16 -10.03 4.10
#